data_AF-A0A8S4R8I5-F1
#
_entry.id   AF-A0A8S4R8I5-F1
#
_cell.length_a   1.000
_cell.length_b   1.000
_cell.length_c   1.000
_cell.angle_alpha   90.00
_cell.angle_beta   90.00
_cell.angle_gamma   90.00
#
_symmetry.space_group_name_H-M   'P 1'
#
loop_
_entity.id
_entity.type
_entity.pdbx_description
1 polymer ?
#
loop_
_entity_poly.entity_id
_entity_poly.type
_entity_poly.pdbx_seq_one_letter_code
_entity_poly.pdbx_strand_id
1 'polypeptide(L)'
;MWYWRRMLRIPRNAFLTNKSVLEELGIVQARIHILFGYVSRRDNDSIELLVIQGRIEGTRSRGRSPMRWADQIKAAVAVPLHECARKAAAREEWFRIVKRATTLSDDHDRSDKSEPTEKKYIYSLYWSAVLLSTLILLLYSNII
;
A
#
# COMPACT_ATOMS: atom_id res chain seq x y z
N MET A 1 -12.29 2.40 5.29
CA MET A 1 -11.52 3.51 5.90
C MET A 1 -11.73 3.73 7.39
N TRP A 2 -12.95 3.58 7.92
CA TRP A 2 -13.23 3.80 9.35
C TRP A 2 -12.37 2.96 10.31
N TYR A 3 -12.24 1.66 10.04
CA TYR A 3 -11.44 0.74 10.86
C TYR A 3 -9.98 1.19 11.01
N TRP A 4 -9.34 1.56 9.89
CA TRP A 4 -7.95 1.99 9.86
C TRP A 4 -7.69 3.30 10.60
N ARG A 5 -8.60 4.28 10.49
CA ARG A 5 -8.52 5.52 11.27
C ARG A 5 -8.56 5.25 12.77
N ARG A 6 -9.39 4.30 13.21
CA ARG A 6 -9.49 3.92 14.61
C ARG A 6 -8.24 3.17 15.09
N MET A 7 -7.67 2.29 14.27
CA MET A 7 -6.41 1.59 14.57
C MET A 7 -5.24 2.58 14.70
N LEU A 8 -5.14 3.55 13.80
CA LEU A 8 -4.13 4.62 13.81
C LEU A 8 -4.42 5.72 14.85
N ARG A 9 -5.47 5.57 15.67
CA ARG A 9 -5.91 6.55 16.68
C ARG A 9 -6.16 7.96 16.11
N ILE A 10 -6.55 8.05 14.84
CA ILE A 10 -6.89 9.30 14.17
C ILE A 10 -8.23 9.80 14.72
N PRO A 11 -8.29 11.03 15.28
CA PRO A 11 -9.54 11.57 15.80
C PRO A 11 -10.54 11.78 14.65
N ARG A 12 -11.84 11.62 14.94
CA ARG A 12 -12.91 11.73 13.93
C ARG A 12 -12.87 13.07 13.17
N ASN A 13 -12.43 14.12 13.85
CA ASN A 13 -12.41 15.49 13.34
C ASN A 13 -11.13 15.82 12.56
N ALA A 14 -10.17 14.88 12.45
CA ALA A 14 -8.98 15.09 11.64
C ALA A 14 -9.33 14.98 10.15
N PHE A 15 -9.16 16.09 9.44
CA PHE A 15 -9.29 16.20 7.99
C PHE A 15 -8.06 15.61 7.27
N LEU A 16 -7.81 14.32 7.51
CA LEU A 16 -6.80 13.57 6.78
C LEU A 16 -7.42 12.95 5.53
N THR A 17 -6.71 13.05 4.41
CA THR A 17 -7.12 12.41 3.17
C THR A 17 -7.00 10.90 3.29
N ASN A 18 -7.80 10.16 2.53
CA ASN A 18 -7.70 8.70 2.50
C ASN A 18 -6.30 8.23 2.06
N LYS A 19 -5.61 9.03 1.24
CA LYS A 19 -4.22 8.80 0.84
C LYS A 19 -3.26 8.82 2.02
N SER A 20 -3.31 9.84 2.88
CA SER A 20 -2.38 9.90 4.03
C SER A 20 -2.63 8.76 5.03
N VAL A 21 -3.89 8.33 5.18
CA VAL A 21 -4.24 7.18 6.04
C VAL A 21 -3.63 5.87 5.51
N LEU A 22 -3.55 5.70 4.18
CA LEU A 22 -2.92 4.55 3.55
C LEU A 22 -1.38 4.59 3.66
N GLU A 23 -0.79 5.78 3.57
CA GLU A 23 0.64 5.99 3.79
C GLU A 23 1.05 5.60 5.22
N GLU A 24 0.27 6.03 6.22
CA GLU A 24 0.44 5.62 7.62
C GLU A 24 0.24 4.10 7.83
N LEU A 25 -0.66 3.46 7.07
CA LEU A 25 -0.78 2.00 7.08
C LEU A 25 0.45 1.30 6.51
N GLY A 26 1.12 1.90 5.51
CA GLY A 26 2.40 1.42 4.98
C GLY A 26 3.48 1.36 6.07
N ILE A 27 3.50 2.33 6.98
CA ILE A 27 4.40 2.33 8.15
C ILE A 27 4.07 1.16 9.08
N VAL A 28 2.79 0.92 9.36
CA VAL A 28 2.36 -0.23 10.19
C VAL A 28 2.81 -1.55 9.55
N GLN A 29 2.66 -1.69 8.23
CA GLN A 29 3.13 -2.86 7.49
C GLN A 29 4.65 -3.01 7.58
N ALA A 30 5.41 -1.93 7.41
CA ALA A 30 6.87 -1.96 7.56
C ALA A 30 7.30 -2.39 8.98
N ARG A 31 6.60 -1.94 10.02
CA ARG A 31 6.88 -2.33 11.42
C ARG A 31 6.64 -3.82 11.66
N ILE A 32 5.61 -4.41 11.05
CA ILE A 32 5.36 -5.87 11.12
C ILE A 32 6.55 -6.64 10.53
N HIS A 33 7.07 -6.20 9.39
CA HIS A 33 8.22 -6.85 8.76
C HIS A 33 9.50 -6.69 9.59
N ILE A 34 9.74 -5.53 10.19
CA ILE A 34 10.89 -5.32 11.09
C ILE A 34 10.80 -6.26 12.30
N LEU A 35 9.61 -6.39 12.90
CA LEU A 35 9.36 -7.29 14.02
C LEU A 35 9.61 -8.76 13.64
N PHE A 36 9.20 -9.19 12.44
CA PHE A 36 9.53 -10.52 11.95
C PHE A 36 11.03 -10.76 11.87
N GLY A 37 11.78 -9.77 11.38
CA GLY A 37 13.24 -9.82 11.36
C GLY A 37 13.83 -9.99 12.75
N TYR A 38 13.31 -9.25 13.73
CA TYR A 38 13.73 -9.37 15.12
C TYR A 38 13.45 -10.75 15.70
N VAL A 39 12.24 -11.27 15.50
CA VAL A 39 11.85 -12.60 16.01
C VAL A 39 12.63 -13.72 15.32
N SER A 40 12.89 -13.61 14.02
CA SER A 40 13.65 -14.63 13.28
C SER A 40 15.14 -14.71 13.64
N ARG A 41 15.67 -13.71 14.37
CA ARG A 41 17.05 -13.69 14.87
C ARG A 41 17.16 -14.15 16.33
N ARG A 42 16.04 -14.38 17.02
CA ARG A 42 16.04 -15.09 18.30
C ARG A 42 16.28 -16.58 18.05
N ASP A 43 16.60 -17.30 19.12
CA ASP A 43 16.82 -18.74 19.08
C ASP A 43 15.69 -19.48 18.33
N ASN A 44 16.07 -20.49 17.56
CA ASN A 44 15.15 -21.25 16.70
C ASN A 44 14.02 -21.96 17.48
N ASP A 45 14.21 -22.15 18.79
CA ASP A 45 13.26 -22.78 19.69
C ASP A 45 12.39 -21.76 20.45
N SER A 46 12.53 -20.47 20.13
CA SER A 46 11.69 -19.43 20.69
C SER A 46 10.23 -19.68 20.30
N ILE A 47 9.35 -19.64 21.30
CA ILE A 47 7.92 -19.90 21.11
C ILE A 47 7.33 -18.96 20.06
N GLU A 48 7.84 -17.73 19.99
CA GLU A 48 7.44 -16.75 19.02
C GLU A 48 7.70 -17.27 17.60
N LEU A 49 8.90 -17.77 17.29
CA LEU A 49 9.21 -18.30 15.96
C LEU A 49 8.34 -19.52 15.61
N LEU A 50 8.04 -20.39 16.58
CA LEU A 50 7.19 -21.57 16.40
C LEU A 50 5.72 -21.21 16.14
N VAL A 51 5.17 -20.24 16.88
CA VAL A 51 3.83 -19.67 16.65
C VAL A 51 3.73 -19.12 15.23
N ILE A 52 4.75 -18.39 14.82
CA ILE A 52 4.80 -17.68 13.54
C ILE A 52 4.90 -18.65 12.39
N GLN A 53 5.76 -19.65 12.50
CA GLN A 53 5.92 -20.71 11.52
C GLN A 53 4.69 -21.62 11.41
N GLY A 54 3.75 -21.52 12.34
CA GLY A 54 2.54 -22.35 12.37
C GLY A 54 2.83 -23.80 12.75
N ARG A 55 3.94 -24.03 13.47
CA ARG A 55 4.28 -25.35 14.04
C ARG A 55 3.44 -25.69 15.28
N ILE A 56 2.67 -24.71 15.77
CA ILE A 56 1.73 -24.89 16.87
C ILE A 56 0.36 -25.24 16.29
N GLU A 57 -0.13 -26.41 16.66
CA GLU A 57 -1.47 -26.87 16.32
C GLU A 57 -2.51 -26.11 17.15
N GLY A 58 -3.53 -25.57 16.48
CA GLY A 58 -4.59 -24.81 17.13
C GLY A 58 -5.71 -24.44 16.17
N THR A 59 -6.94 -24.80 16.54
CA THR A 59 -8.15 -24.49 15.77
C THR A 59 -8.62 -23.06 16.07
N ARG A 60 -8.81 -22.23 15.04
CA ARG A 60 -9.31 -20.85 15.22
C ARG A 60 -10.81 -20.83 15.51
N SER A 61 -11.23 -19.86 16.32
CA SER A 61 -12.64 -19.47 16.42
C SER A 61 -13.12 -18.84 15.10
N ARG A 62 -14.35 -19.16 14.70
CA ARG A 62 -15.01 -18.59 13.51
C ARG A 62 -15.17 -17.07 13.65
N GLY A 63 -15.02 -16.32 12.56
CA GLY A 63 -15.28 -14.86 12.51
C GLY A 63 -14.08 -13.91 12.52
N ARG A 64 -12.84 -14.41 12.59
CA ARG A 64 -11.62 -13.59 12.36
C ARG A 64 -11.18 -13.67 10.90
N SER A 65 -10.45 -12.65 10.43
CA SER A 65 -9.91 -12.67 9.07
C SER A 65 -9.05 -13.93 8.83
N PRO A 66 -9.17 -14.57 7.66
CA PRO A 66 -8.43 -15.79 7.36
C PRO A 66 -6.92 -15.55 7.25
N MET A 67 -6.53 -14.32 6.87
CA MET A 67 -5.14 -13.94 6.64
C MET A 67 -4.33 -13.94 7.94
N ARG A 68 -3.36 -14.85 8.06
CA ARG A 68 -2.37 -14.83 9.16
C ARG A 68 -1.39 -13.69 8.92
N TRP A 69 -0.80 -13.19 10.00
CA TRP A 69 0.31 -12.24 9.91
C TRP A 69 1.48 -12.80 9.06
N ALA A 70 1.65 -14.13 9.05
CA ALA A 70 2.62 -14.88 8.30
C ALA A 70 2.25 -14.95 6.82
N ASP A 71 0.95 -14.97 6.52
CA ASP A 71 0.46 -14.91 5.16
C ASP A 71 0.64 -13.50 4.57
N GLN A 72 0.59 -12.44 5.41
CA GLN A 72 0.94 -11.07 4.98
C GLN A 72 2.43 -10.98 4.61
N ILE A 73 3.31 -11.62 5.38
CA ILE A 73 4.76 -11.67 5.08
C ILE A 73 5.02 -12.50 3.81
N LYS A 74 4.34 -13.64 3.65
CA LYS A 74 4.42 -14.45 2.42
C LYS A 74 3.92 -13.67 1.20
N ALA A 75 2.82 -12.91 1.33
CA ALA A 75 2.29 -12.10 0.25
C ALA A 75 3.23 -10.96 -0.15
N ALA A 76 3.91 -10.33 0.82
CA ALA A 76 4.83 -9.23 0.57
C ALA A 76 6.18 -9.67 -0.01
N VAL A 77 6.70 -10.82 0.43
CA VAL A 77 8.03 -11.32 0.02
C VAL A 77 7.95 -12.34 -1.12
N ALA A 78 6.77 -12.95 -1.35
CA ALA A 78 6.52 -14.02 -2.33
C ALA A 78 7.41 -15.26 -2.15
N VAL A 79 7.83 -15.53 -0.91
CA VAL A 79 8.75 -16.62 -0.54
C VAL A 79 8.13 -17.39 0.63
N PRO A 80 8.35 -18.72 0.73
CA PRO A 80 7.84 -19.49 1.86
C PRO A 80 8.47 -19.03 3.19
N LEU A 81 7.70 -19.12 4.27
CA LEU A 81 8.00 -18.49 5.56
C LEU A 81 9.29 -18.98 6.22
N HIS A 82 9.64 -20.25 6.05
CA HIS A 82 10.89 -20.81 6.58
C HIS A 82 12.11 -20.18 5.90
N GLU A 83 12.02 -19.91 4.60
CA GLU A 83 13.06 -19.24 3.84
C GLU A 83 13.11 -17.74 4.18
N CYS A 84 11.96 -17.11 4.43
CA CYS A 84 11.91 -15.76 4.99
C CYS A 84 12.65 -15.68 6.33
N ALA A 85 12.47 -16.65 7.24
CA ALA A 85 13.17 -16.69 8.52
C ALA A 85 14.70 -16.84 8.33
N ARG A 86 15.12 -17.69 7.39
CA ARG A 86 16.55 -17.86 7.03
C ARG A 86 17.17 -16.57 6.49
N LYS A 87 16.50 -15.88 5.57
CA LYS A 87 16.94 -14.57 5.05
C LYS A 87 16.89 -13.47 6.12
N ALA A 88 15.96 -13.60 7.06
CA ALA A 88 15.82 -12.69 8.19
C ALA A 88 16.95 -12.81 9.23
N ALA A 89 17.69 -13.92 9.24
CA ALA A 89 18.85 -14.13 10.09
C ALA A 89 19.93 -13.05 9.84
N ALA A 90 20.16 -12.71 8.57
CA ALA A 90 21.03 -11.60 8.19
C ALA A 90 20.25 -10.27 8.24
N ARG A 91 20.58 -9.40 9.20
CA ARG A 91 19.90 -8.11 9.40
C ARG A 91 19.85 -7.26 8.14
N GLU A 92 20.96 -7.17 7.41
CA GLU A 92 21.08 -6.35 6.21
C GLU A 92 20.32 -6.94 5.01
N GLU A 93 20.30 -8.27 4.90
CA GLU A 93 19.53 -8.95 3.85
C GLU A 93 18.04 -8.75 4.07
N TRP A 94 17.58 -8.94 5.32
CA TRP A 94 16.20 -8.67 5.69
C TRP A 94 15.79 -7.23 5.42
N PHE A 95 16.60 -6.26 5.84
CA PHE A 95 16.29 -4.85 5.64
C PHE A 95 16.13 -4.50 4.15
N ARG A 96 16.98 -5.06 3.28
CA ARG A 96 16.86 -4.90 1.82
C ARG A 96 15.55 -5.49 1.28
N ILE A 97 15.14 -6.66 1.76
CA ILE A 97 13.88 -7.31 1.36
C ILE A 97 12.68 -6.47 1.80
N VAL A 98 12.66 -6.00 3.05
CA VAL A 98 11.57 -5.17 3.57
C VAL A 98 11.46 -3.86 2.81
N LYS A 99 12.59 -3.20 2.56
CA LYS A 99 12.61 -1.96 1.77
C LYS A 99 12.02 -2.17 0.38
N ARG A 100 12.39 -3.26 -0.30
CA ARG A 100 11.82 -3.62 -1.61
C ARG A 100 10.32 -3.90 -1.54
N ALA A 101 9.86 -4.65 -0.55
CA ALA A 101 8.45 -4.99 -0.39
C ALA A 101 7.58 -3.74 -0.14
N THR A 102 8.09 -2.78 0.65
CA THR A 102 7.41 -1.50 0.92
C THR A 102 7.40 -0.59 -0.32
N THR A 103 8.48 -0.53 -1.09
CA THR A 103 8.49 0.26 -2.34
C THR A 103 7.59 -0.35 -3.43
N LEU A 104 7.48 -1.68 -3.49
CA LEU A 104 6.61 -2.36 -4.45
C LEU A 104 5.12 -2.14 -4.17
N SER A 105 4.72 -2.03 -2.89
CA SER A 105 3.34 -1.65 -2.56
C SER A 105 3.00 -0.23 -2.97
N ASP A 106 3.98 0.69 -2.93
CA ASP A 106 3.80 2.06 -3.39
C ASP A 106 3.69 2.16 -4.92
N ASP A 107 4.38 1.28 -5.66
CA ASP A 107 4.37 1.27 -7.12
C ASP A 107 3.11 0.61 -7.71
N HIS A 108 2.58 -0.44 -7.08
CA HIS A 108 1.30 -1.03 -7.50
C HIS A 108 0.17 0.00 -7.41
N ASP A 109 0.14 0.80 -6.35
CA ASP A 109 -0.83 1.88 -6.12
C ASP A 109 -0.57 3.14 -7.00
N ARG A 110 0.62 3.27 -7.61
CA ARG A 110 0.89 4.29 -8.66
C ARG A 110 0.45 3.85 -10.05
N SER A 111 0.58 2.55 -10.38
CA SER A 111 0.25 2.05 -11.73
C SER A 111 -1.23 2.23 -12.09
N ASP A 112 -2.11 2.14 -11.09
CA ASP A 112 -3.57 2.32 -11.22
C ASP A 112 -4.01 3.80 -11.30
N LYS A 113 -3.06 4.75 -11.21
CA LYS A 113 -3.31 6.21 -11.23
C LYS A 113 -2.91 6.90 -12.53
N SER A 114 -2.69 6.16 -13.63
CA SER A 114 -2.61 6.80 -14.94
C SER A 114 -4.00 7.36 -15.28
N GLU A 115 -4.16 8.68 -15.16
CA GLU A 115 -5.34 9.35 -15.73
C GLU A 115 -5.44 8.95 -17.21
N PRO A 116 -6.63 8.57 -17.72
CA PRO A 116 -6.79 8.26 -19.13
C PRO A 116 -6.38 9.50 -19.91
N THR A 117 -5.26 9.42 -20.63
CA THR A 117 -4.71 10.50 -21.46
C THR A 117 -5.77 11.06 -22.40
N GLU A 118 -6.74 10.23 -22.82
CA GLU A 118 -7.96 10.62 -23.55
C GLU A 118 -8.71 11.82 -22.95
N LYS A 119 -8.88 11.90 -21.63
CA LYS A 119 -9.65 13.00 -21.03
C LYS A 119 -8.97 14.35 -21.23
N LYS A 120 -7.62 14.38 -21.24
CA LYS A 120 -6.84 15.61 -21.47
C LYS A 120 -7.02 16.13 -22.89
N TYR A 121 -7.07 15.24 -23.89
CA TYR A 121 -7.31 15.62 -25.28
C TYR A 121 -8.72 16.16 -25.49
N ILE A 122 -9.73 15.56 -24.85
CA ILE A 122 -11.13 16.00 -24.97
C ILE A 122 -11.31 17.42 -24.42
N TYR A 123 -10.77 17.71 -23.22
CA TYR A 123 -10.85 19.07 -22.67
C TYR A 123 -10.07 20.09 -23.50
N SER A 124 -8.88 19.72 -24.00
CA SER A 124 -8.10 20.60 -24.88
C SER A 124 -8.83 20.93 -26.18
N LEU A 125 -9.50 19.95 -26.79
CA LEU A 125 -10.25 20.15 -28.03
C LEU A 125 -11.49 21.02 -27.80
N TYR A 126 -12.22 20.76 -26.69
CA TYR A 126 -13.37 21.53 -26.28
C TYR A 126 -13.03 23.01 -26.05
N TRP A 127 -11.98 23.30 -25.28
CA TRP A 127 -11.55 24.68 -25.02
C TRP A 127 -11.06 25.40 -26.28
N SER A 128 -10.40 24.70 -27.21
CA SER A 128 -10.01 25.28 -28.49
C SER A 128 -11.20 25.61 -29.38
N ALA A 129 -12.23 24.74 -29.43
CA ALA A 129 -13.46 25.00 -30.18
C ALA A 129 -14.27 26.17 -29.59
N VAL A 130 -14.34 26.26 -28.25
CA VAL A 130 -15.01 27.39 -27.57
C VAL A 130 -14.29 28.71 -27.88
N LEU A 131 -12.95 28.75 -27.81
CA LEU A 131 -12.16 29.93 -28.16
C LEU A 131 -12.30 30.33 -29.64
N LEU A 132 -12.35 29.36 -30.55
CA LEU A 132 -12.59 29.64 -31.97
C LEU A 132 -13.99 30.21 -32.20
N SER A 133 -15.01 29.66 -31.53
CA SER A 133 -16.39 30.16 -31.67
C SER A 133 -16.56 31.59 -31.16
N THR A 134 -15.91 31.94 -30.05
CA THR A 134 -15.98 33.31 -29.49
C THR A 134 -15.18 34.29 -30.35
N LEU A 135 -14.05 33.88 -30.91
CA LEU A 135 -13.25 34.70 -31.81
C LEU A 135 -13.99 34.96 -33.14
N ILE A 136 -14.69 33.96 -33.68
CA ILE A 136 -15.55 34.12 -34.86
C ILE A 136 -16.68 35.12 -34.56
N LEU A 137 -17.37 34.99 -33.43
CA LEU A 137 -18.44 35.93 -33.04
C LEU A 137 -17.93 37.37 -32.86
N LEU A 138 -16.73 37.56 -32.30
CA LEU A 138 -16.09 38.87 -32.16
C LEU A 138 -15.64 39.49 -33.49
N LEU A 139 -15.26 38.67 -34.46
CA LEU A 139 -14.95 39.13 -35.82
C LEU A 139 -16.23 39.53 -36.56
N TYR A 140 -17.32 38.75 -36.43
CA TYR A 140 -18.61 39.09 -37.02
C TYR A 140 -19.23 40.35 -36.42
N SER A 141 -19.03 40.63 -35.13
CA SER A 141 -19.52 41.86 -34.49
C SER A 141 -18.71 43.12 -34.82
N ASN A 142 -17.52 43.00 -35.41
CA ASN A 142 -16.67 44.13 -35.82
C ASN A 142 -16.78 44.46 -37.33
N ILE A 143 -17.51 43.65 -38.09
CA ILE A 143 -17.69 43.79 -39.55
C ILE A 143 -19.07 44.38 -39.91
N ILE A 144 -19.96 44.54 -38.93
CA ILE A 144 -21.25 45.28 -39.02
C ILE A 144 -21.09 46.61 -38.29
#